data_AF-A0A838GDZ0-F1
#
_entry.id   AF-A0A838GDZ0-F1
#
_cell.length_a   1.000
_cell.length_b   1.000
_cell.length_c   1.000
_cell.angle_alpha   90.00
_cell.angle_beta   90.00
_cell.angle_gamma   90.00
#
_symmetry.space_group_name_H-M   'P 1'
#
loop_
_entity.id
_entity.type
_entity.pdbx_description
1 polymer ?
#
loop_
_entity_poly.entity_id
_entity_poly.type
_entity_poly.pdbx_seq_one_letter_code
_entity_poly.pdbx_strand_id
1 'polypeptide(L)'
;MFTLGGWLFADLLLGLAMLFAVANTVGQEPPTPTPTPAPDYLATAESDLAFQEAENLQTVEALESQIDEAAISAQQTREAAEVVIAAATEAANTEATRAAMTSDQRATADAQATQDAASAQATIDALATQQAQSASNVDDLNSQLATNVAQATEAASALDEMATQQAEVQAVATANADSGANAQATVVAAQSQLATSEANAQSARATSDASSQALANAQATSDASNQLIADAQATSAASGQQIADAQATSAASSQLVADAEASAAALSEQVQLNSLNPNSVEEIIQVSLGGVTGGDGDAIDDAIAELDSVLAPYIDGQNCRLGFVLISSRANELGQGVTLSNAIAELINDEFSELLPEPAEGSTPELASVSIAYPGTEPVGEVELQLFLSSGCQPAG
;
A
#
# COMPACT_ATOMS: atom_id res chain seq x y z
N MET A 1 116.69 -33.16 19.54
CA MET A 1 116.18 -34.02 20.63
C MET A 1 115.73 -33.11 21.76
N PHE A 2 114.59 -32.46 21.57
CA PHE A 2 113.97 -31.53 22.52
C PHE A 2 112.48 -31.83 22.44
N THR A 3 111.88 -32.33 23.53
CA THR A 3 110.43 -32.32 23.84
C THR A 3 110.18 -33.32 24.96
N LEU A 4 110.37 -32.91 26.22
CA LEU A 4 109.81 -33.60 27.40
C LEU A 4 109.85 -32.74 28.69
N GLY A 5 110.10 -31.43 28.60
CA GLY A 5 110.17 -30.53 29.77
C GLY A 5 109.01 -29.54 29.93
N GLY A 6 108.08 -29.47 28.98
CA GLY A 6 107.03 -28.43 28.95
C GLY A 6 105.81 -28.71 29.81
N TRP A 7 105.49 -29.98 30.09
CA TRP A 7 104.23 -30.34 30.74
C TRP A 7 104.25 -30.09 32.25
N LEU A 8 105.40 -30.31 32.89
CA LEU A 8 105.56 -30.11 34.34
C LEU A 8 105.55 -28.63 34.75
N PHE A 9 105.88 -27.73 33.83
CA PHE A 9 105.87 -26.28 34.07
C PHE A 9 104.46 -25.68 33.93
N ALA A 10 103.62 -26.24 33.06
CA ALA A 10 102.23 -25.81 32.90
C ALA A 10 101.38 -26.15 34.13
N ASP A 11 101.58 -27.34 34.72
CA ASP A 11 100.82 -27.78 35.89
C ASP A 11 101.21 -27.00 37.17
N LEU A 12 102.49 -26.61 37.28
CA LEU A 12 102.97 -25.80 38.39
C LEU A 12 102.48 -24.34 38.30
N LEU A 13 102.34 -23.78 37.08
CA LEU A 13 101.73 -22.47 36.89
C LEU A 13 100.22 -22.49 37.13
N LEU A 14 99.53 -23.58 36.79
CA LEU A 14 98.09 -23.73 37.07
C LEU A 14 97.82 -23.86 38.58
N GLY A 15 98.65 -24.62 39.29
CA GLY A 15 98.58 -24.72 40.76
C GLY A 15 98.84 -23.38 41.45
N LEU A 16 99.80 -22.58 40.96
CA LEU A 16 100.08 -21.25 41.51
C LEU A 16 98.93 -20.27 41.23
N ALA A 17 98.31 -20.34 40.04
CA ALA A 17 97.18 -19.48 39.67
C ALA A 17 95.93 -19.76 40.52
N MET A 18 95.63 -21.03 40.83
CA MET A 18 94.54 -21.37 41.75
C MET A 18 94.83 -20.92 43.19
N LEU A 19 96.09 -20.96 43.63
CA LEU A 19 96.46 -20.50 44.97
C LEU A 19 96.30 -18.98 45.15
N PHE A 20 96.57 -18.20 44.09
CA PHE A 20 96.30 -16.76 44.08
C PHE A 20 94.80 -16.44 43.96
N ALA A 21 94.01 -17.26 43.28
CA ALA A 21 92.56 -17.06 43.19
C ALA A 21 91.84 -17.28 44.53
N VAL A 22 92.28 -18.25 45.34
CA VAL A 22 91.68 -18.53 46.66
C VAL A 22 92.16 -17.54 47.73
N ALA A 23 93.38 -17.02 47.63
CA ALA A 23 93.91 -16.06 48.59
C ALA A 23 93.33 -14.63 48.43
N ASN A 24 92.77 -14.28 47.28
CA ASN A 24 92.22 -12.93 47.01
C ASN A 24 90.70 -12.80 47.24
N THR A 25 90.02 -13.85 47.71
CA THR A 25 88.55 -13.82 47.99
C THR A 25 88.20 -13.77 49.47
N VAL A 26 89.18 -13.71 50.37
CA VAL A 26 88.95 -13.50 51.81
C VAL A 26 89.36 -12.07 52.18
N GLY A 27 88.40 -11.15 52.15
CA GLY A 27 88.57 -9.86 52.82
C GLY A 27 88.00 -8.64 52.11
N GLN A 28 86.75 -8.70 51.65
CA GLN A 28 85.85 -7.55 51.81
C GLN A 28 84.49 -8.12 52.19
N GLU A 29 83.96 -7.70 53.35
CA GLU A 29 82.55 -7.90 53.64
C GLU A 29 81.77 -7.36 52.45
N PRO A 30 80.92 -8.18 51.81
CA PRO A 30 80.11 -7.70 50.70
C PRO A 30 79.35 -6.46 51.20
N PRO A 31 79.32 -5.34 50.45
CA PRO A 31 78.44 -4.24 50.81
C PRO A 31 77.07 -4.87 51.00
N THR A 32 76.50 -4.70 52.21
CA THR A 32 75.17 -5.20 52.56
C THR A 32 74.31 -4.97 51.34
N PRO A 33 73.79 -6.03 50.67
CA PRO A 33 73.10 -5.86 49.41
C PRO A 33 72.02 -4.85 49.69
N THR A 34 72.15 -3.64 49.11
CA THR A 34 71.08 -2.66 49.14
C THR A 34 69.90 -3.42 48.59
N PRO A 35 68.86 -3.69 49.41
CA PRO A 35 67.78 -4.55 48.98
C PRO A 35 67.27 -3.94 47.68
N THR A 36 67.48 -4.66 46.58
CA THR A 36 66.84 -4.30 45.32
C THR A 36 65.36 -4.31 45.67
N PRO A 37 64.64 -3.19 45.53
CA PRO A 37 63.23 -3.15 45.88
C PRO A 37 62.58 -4.35 45.23
N ALA A 38 62.00 -5.23 46.05
CA ALA A 38 61.23 -6.35 45.50
C ALA A 38 60.21 -5.71 44.54
N PRO A 39 60.04 -6.26 43.32
CA PRO A 39 59.02 -5.75 42.40
C PRO A 39 57.72 -5.60 43.17
N ASP A 40 57.15 -4.40 43.16
CA ASP A 40 55.90 -4.16 43.83
C ASP A 40 54.79 -4.80 42.98
N TYR A 41 54.63 -6.10 43.18
CA TYR A 41 53.62 -6.92 42.51
C TYR A 41 52.21 -6.43 42.84
N LEU A 42 52.04 -5.75 43.98
CA LEU A 42 50.80 -5.09 44.36
C LEU A 42 50.55 -3.86 43.47
N ALA A 43 51.56 -2.99 43.30
CA ALA A 43 51.44 -1.83 42.41
C ALA A 43 51.24 -2.24 40.93
N THR A 44 51.82 -3.35 40.50
CA THR A 44 51.63 -3.88 39.14
C THR A 44 50.22 -4.47 38.97
N ALA A 45 49.75 -5.26 39.94
CA ALA A 45 48.39 -5.81 39.92
C ALA A 45 47.31 -4.73 40.02
N GLU A 46 47.51 -3.68 40.83
CA GLU A 46 46.61 -2.52 40.91
C GLU A 46 46.59 -1.74 39.59
N SER A 47 47.75 -1.59 38.93
CA SER A 47 47.85 -0.96 37.61
C SER A 47 47.09 -1.77 36.54
N ASP A 48 47.25 -3.09 36.53
CA ASP A 48 46.58 -3.96 35.56
C ASP A 48 45.06 -3.98 35.80
N LEU A 49 44.62 -3.98 37.07
CA LEU A 49 43.21 -3.92 37.42
C LEU A 49 42.57 -2.58 37.01
N ALA A 50 43.27 -1.46 37.25
CA ALA A 50 42.81 -0.14 36.82
C ALA A 50 42.74 -0.02 35.30
N PHE A 51 43.66 -0.67 34.57
CA PHE A 51 43.63 -0.71 33.11
C PHE A 51 42.43 -1.52 32.59
N GLN A 52 42.15 -2.66 33.22
CA GLN A 52 41.04 -3.54 32.85
C GLN A 52 39.67 -2.96 33.23
N GLU A 53 39.57 -2.25 34.37
CA GLU A 53 38.37 -1.48 34.72
C GLU A 53 38.09 -0.37 33.71
N ALA A 54 39.13 0.33 33.24
CA ALA A 54 39.00 1.36 32.21
C ALA A 54 38.55 0.79 30.85
N GLU A 55 39.04 -0.39 30.48
CA GLU A 55 38.66 -1.09 29.25
C GLU A 55 37.20 -1.60 29.31
N ASN A 56 36.78 -2.12 30.47
CA ASN A 56 35.38 -2.50 30.70
C ASN A 56 34.43 -1.29 30.68
N LEU A 57 34.82 -0.16 31.27
CA LEU A 57 34.05 1.09 31.23
C LEU A 57 33.86 1.60 29.80
N GLN A 58 34.92 1.57 28.98
CA GLN A 58 34.82 1.90 27.55
C GLN A 58 33.88 0.95 26.80
N THR A 59 33.91 -0.33 27.13
CA THR A 59 33.04 -1.34 26.51
C THR A 59 31.57 -1.10 26.87
N VAL A 60 31.28 -0.77 28.14
CA VAL A 60 29.92 -0.43 28.60
C VAL A 60 29.41 0.85 27.94
N GLU A 61 30.21 1.91 27.87
CA GLU A 61 29.82 3.15 27.16
C GLU A 61 29.55 2.89 25.67
N ALA A 62 30.36 2.05 25.02
CA ALA A 62 30.14 1.68 23.62
C ALA A 62 28.85 0.89 23.42
N LEU A 63 28.49 0.01 24.36
CA LEU A 63 27.24 -0.75 24.35
C LEU A 63 26.02 0.14 24.63
N GLU A 64 26.09 1.05 25.60
CA GLU A 64 25.02 2.02 25.88
C GLU A 64 24.74 2.90 24.65
N SER A 65 25.80 3.39 23.98
CA SER A 65 25.66 4.14 22.73
C SER A 65 24.98 3.34 21.61
N GLN A 66 25.28 2.05 21.48
CA GLN A 66 24.64 1.19 20.47
C GLN A 66 23.17 0.89 20.80
N ILE A 67 22.83 0.75 22.09
CA ILE A 67 21.44 0.56 22.55
C ILE A 67 20.61 1.81 22.23
N ASP A 68 21.16 3.00 22.47
CA ASP A 68 20.48 4.26 22.16
C ASP A 68 20.27 4.43 20.63
N GLU A 69 21.25 4.08 19.80
CA GLU A 69 21.10 4.08 18.34
C GLU A 69 20.01 3.10 17.86
N ALA A 70 19.96 1.89 18.43
CA ALA A 70 18.93 0.92 18.10
C ALA A 70 17.52 1.39 18.52
N ALA A 71 17.40 2.02 19.69
CA ALA A 71 16.14 2.60 20.17
C ALA A 71 15.64 3.74 19.26
N ILE A 72 16.55 4.63 18.84
CA ILE A 72 16.24 5.72 17.90
C ILE A 72 15.80 5.16 16.55
N SER A 73 16.49 4.15 16.02
CA SER A 73 16.13 3.47 14.77
C SER A 73 14.74 2.81 14.85
N ALA A 74 14.43 2.15 15.96
CA ALA A 74 13.11 1.54 16.18
C ALA A 74 11.99 2.59 16.25
N GLN A 75 12.26 3.77 16.84
CA GLN A 75 11.29 4.85 16.90
C GLN A 75 11.04 5.50 15.54
N GLN A 76 12.10 5.75 14.74
CA GLN A 76 11.98 6.22 13.36
C GLN A 76 11.17 5.27 12.48
N THR A 77 11.38 3.95 12.67
CA THR A 77 10.62 2.90 11.97
C THR A 77 9.13 2.99 12.30
N ARG A 78 8.79 3.26 13.56
CA ARG A 78 7.41 3.38 14.03
C ARG A 78 6.71 4.62 13.45
N GLU A 79 7.41 5.76 13.40
CA GLU A 79 6.89 6.99 12.77
C GLU A 79 6.70 6.82 11.26
N ALA A 80 7.63 6.17 10.57
CA ALA A 80 7.50 5.87 9.13
C ALA A 80 6.28 4.97 8.84
N ALA A 81 6.03 3.97 9.69
CA ALA A 81 4.86 3.10 9.57
C ALA A 81 3.54 3.87 9.78
N GLU A 82 3.46 4.79 10.75
CA GLU A 82 2.29 5.64 10.96
C GLU A 82 2.00 6.54 9.75
N VAL A 83 3.04 7.11 9.12
CA VAL A 83 2.88 7.92 7.90
C VAL A 83 2.30 7.10 6.75
N VAL A 84 2.77 5.86 6.56
CA VAL A 84 2.24 4.96 5.52
C VAL A 84 0.76 4.60 5.78
N ILE A 85 0.40 4.33 7.04
CA ILE A 85 -0.99 4.03 7.43
C ILE A 85 -1.90 5.24 7.20
N ALA A 86 -1.43 6.45 7.53
CA ALA A 86 -2.18 7.69 7.30
C ALA A 86 -2.41 7.94 5.80
N ALA A 87 -1.36 7.78 4.97
CA ALA A 87 -1.46 7.94 3.52
C ALA A 87 -2.42 6.91 2.89
N ALA A 88 -2.40 5.65 3.34
CA ALA A 88 -3.34 4.63 2.87
C ALA A 88 -4.80 4.97 3.24
N THR A 89 -5.02 5.55 4.44
CA THR A 89 -6.34 5.98 4.90
C THR A 89 -6.86 7.18 4.10
N GLU A 90 -5.97 8.13 3.75
CA GLU A 90 -6.31 9.28 2.92
C GLU A 90 -6.65 8.86 1.48
N ALA A 91 -5.89 7.92 0.90
CA ALA A 91 -6.20 7.34 -0.41
C ALA A 91 -7.59 6.69 -0.44
N ALA A 92 -7.96 5.92 0.60
CA ALA A 92 -9.29 5.31 0.70
C ALA A 92 -10.42 6.34 0.80
N ASN A 93 -10.22 7.45 1.52
CA ASN A 93 -11.22 8.53 1.61
C ASN A 93 -11.35 9.33 0.30
N THR A 94 -10.29 9.39 -0.50
CA THR A 94 -10.29 10.07 -1.79
C THR A 94 -11.14 9.32 -2.83
N GLU A 95 -11.16 7.98 -2.75
CA GLU A 95 -12.01 7.10 -3.57
C GLU A 95 -13.51 7.42 -3.41
N ALA A 96 -13.96 7.73 -2.18
CA ALA A 96 -15.35 8.10 -1.89
C ALA A 96 -15.74 9.46 -2.51
N THR A 97 -14.76 10.32 -2.80
CA THR A 97 -14.98 11.66 -3.38
C THR A 97 -14.94 11.64 -4.92
N ARG A 98 -14.37 10.57 -5.52
CA ARG A 98 -14.15 10.42 -6.97
C ARG A 98 -15.44 10.45 -7.80
N ALA A 99 -16.59 10.10 -7.21
CA ALA A 99 -17.90 10.12 -7.86
C ALA A 99 -18.40 11.53 -8.22
N ALA A 100 -17.85 12.58 -7.60
CA ALA A 100 -18.24 13.97 -7.83
C ALA A 100 -17.28 14.75 -8.76
N MET A 101 -16.16 14.15 -9.20
CA MET A 101 -15.09 14.85 -9.92
C MET A 101 -15.23 14.78 -11.46
N THR A 102 -14.85 15.86 -12.14
CA THR A 102 -14.75 15.89 -13.60
C THR A 102 -13.65 14.97 -14.12
N SER A 103 -13.61 14.67 -15.43
CA SER A 103 -12.59 13.78 -16.03
C SER A 103 -11.16 14.27 -15.79
N ASP A 104 -10.92 15.58 -15.91
CA ASP A 104 -9.60 16.19 -15.70
C ASP A 104 -9.18 16.15 -14.22
N GLN A 105 -10.14 16.33 -13.32
CA GLN A 105 -9.92 16.19 -11.88
C GLN A 105 -9.59 14.74 -11.50
N ARG A 106 -10.25 13.76 -12.13
CA ARG A 106 -9.94 12.34 -11.97
C ARG A 106 -8.54 11.99 -12.46
N ALA A 107 -8.17 12.43 -13.67
CA ALA A 107 -6.82 12.18 -14.19
C ALA A 107 -5.72 12.78 -13.29
N THR A 108 -5.95 13.96 -12.72
CA THR A 108 -5.03 14.58 -11.76
C THR A 108 -4.96 13.80 -10.44
N ALA A 109 -6.11 13.36 -9.92
CA ALA A 109 -6.17 12.53 -8.71
C ALA A 109 -5.52 11.15 -8.91
N ASP A 110 -5.68 10.54 -10.09
CA ASP A 110 -5.04 9.26 -10.45
C ASP A 110 -3.51 9.40 -10.53
N ALA A 111 -3.02 10.50 -11.10
CA ALA A 111 -1.59 10.81 -11.16
C ALA A 111 -1.01 11.03 -9.75
N GLN A 112 -1.71 11.76 -8.88
CA GLN A 112 -1.31 11.97 -7.49
C GLN A 112 -1.29 10.66 -6.71
N ALA A 113 -2.35 9.84 -6.83
CA ALA A 113 -2.41 8.53 -6.17
C ALA A 113 -1.27 7.59 -6.63
N THR A 114 -0.89 7.66 -7.91
CA THR A 114 0.27 6.91 -8.44
C THR A 114 1.58 7.39 -7.81
N GLN A 115 1.74 8.70 -7.64
CA GLN A 115 2.92 9.29 -7.00
C GLN A 115 3.00 8.93 -5.52
N ASP A 116 1.87 8.94 -4.81
CA ASP A 116 1.78 8.58 -3.40
C ASP A 116 2.07 7.08 -3.20
N ALA A 117 1.55 6.21 -4.08
CA ALA A 117 1.85 4.78 -4.08
C ALA A 117 3.34 4.50 -4.31
N ALA A 118 3.99 5.22 -5.24
CA ALA A 118 5.42 5.11 -5.47
C ALA A 118 6.24 5.57 -4.24
N SER A 119 5.80 6.63 -3.57
CA SER A 119 6.42 7.13 -2.33
C SER A 119 6.28 6.13 -1.17
N ALA A 120 5.11 5.51 -1.03
CA ALA A 120 4.86 4.45 -0.05
C ALA A 120 5.75 3.22 -0.31
N GLN A 121 5.88 2.80 -1.57
CA GLN A 121 6.76 1.68 -1.94
C GLN A 121 8.22 1.98 -1.62
N ALA A 122 8.71 3.18 -1.94
CA ALA A 122 10.07 3.58 -1.60
C ALA A 122 10.33 3.57 -0.08
N THR A 123 9.32 3.97 0.72
CA THR A 123 9.38 3.90 2.18
C THR A 123 9.46 2.44 2.67
N ILE A 124 8.67 1.53 2.09
CA ILE A 124 8.70 0.10 2.43
C ILE A 124 10.06 -0.50 2.12
N ASP A 125 10.63 -0.21 0.95
CA ASP A 125 11.95 -0.73 0.54
C ASP A 125 13.08 -0.20 1.45
N ALA A 126 12.98 1.06 1.87
CA ALA A 126 13.90 1.65 2.84
C ALA A 126 13.81 0.96 4.21
N LEU A 127 12.60 0.70 4.70
CA LEU A 127 12.36 -0.02 5.95
C LEU A 127 12.93 -1.45 5.90
N ALA A 128 12.71 -2.16 4.79
CA ALA A 128 13.25 -3.50 4.58
C ALA A 128 14.80 -3.50 4.58
N THR A 129 15.41 -2.47 3.98
CA THR A 129 16.87 -2.31 3.99
C THR A 129 17.40 -2.04 5.39
N GLN A 130 16.73 -1.16 6.15
CA GLN A 130 17.11 -0.86 7.53
C GLN A 130 17.00 -2.08 8.43
N GLN A 131 15.96 -2.90 8.24
CA GLN A 131 15.81 -4.15 8.99
C GLN A 131 16.91 -5.17 8.66
N ALA A 132 17.31 -5.28 7.39
CA ALA A 132 18.42 -6.14 7.01
C ALA A 132 19.75 -5.70 7.66
N GLN A 133 19.96 -4.39 7.82
CA GLN A 133 21.09 -3.84 8.57
C GLN A 133 20.99 -4.16 10.06
N SER A 134 19.80 -4.01 10.67
CA SER A 134 19.60 -4.39 12.08
C SER A 134 19.85 -5.88 12.33
N ALA A 135 19.43 -6.77 11.42
CA ALA A 135 19.72 -8.20 11.52
C ALA A 135 21.22 -8.49 11.44
N SER A 136 21.94 -7.82 10.53
CA SER A 136 23.41 -7.90 10.45
C SER A 136 24.08 -7.44 11.76
N ASN A 137 23.59 -6.36 12.37
CA ASN A 137 24.12 -5.86 13.64
C ASN A 137 23.89 -6.86 14.80
N VAL A 138 22.75 -7.58 14.80
CA VAL A 138 22.48 -8.64 15.80
C VAL A 138 23.44 -9.82 15.62
N ASP A 139 23.73 -10.22 14.39
CA ASP A 139 24.71 -11.28 14.10
C ASP A 139 26.12 -10.88 14.56
N ASP A 140 26.53 -9.63 14.31
CA ASP A 140 27.80 -9.09 14.80
C ASP A 140 27.86 -9.05 16.34
N LEU A 141 26.79 -8.63 17.01
CA LEU A 141 26.67 -8.64 18.48
C LEU A 141 26.76 -10.06 19.05
N ASN A 142 26.10 -11.03 18.41
CA ASN A 142 26.19 -12.45 18.79
C ASN A 142 27.62 -12.98 18.63
N SER A 143 28.33 -12.58 17.57
CA SER A 143 29.74 -12.95 17.36
C SER A 143 30.66 -12.33 18.40
N GLN A 144 30.45 -11.06 18.76
CA GLN A 144 31.20 -10.40 19.83
C GLN A 144 30.93 -11.04 21.18
N LEU A 145 29.67 -11.38 21.49
CA LEU A 145 29.31 -12.08 22.71
C LEU A 145 29.96 -13.46 22.79
N ALA A 146 29.91 -14.24 21.70
CA ALA A 146 30.57 -15.55 21.65
C ALA A 146 32.09 -15.43 21.88
N THR A 147 32.72 -14.37 21.34
CA THR A 147 34.15 -14.08 21.55
C THR A 147 34.43 -13.71 23.01
N ASN A 148 33.62 -12.85 23.62
CA ASN A 148 33.76 -12.46 25.02
C ASN A 148 33.55 -13.65 25.98
N VAL A 149 32.57 -14.51 25.71
CA VAL A 149 32.34 -15.74 26.49
C VAL A 149 33.54 -16.69 26.36
N ALA A 150 34.11 -16.83 25.17
CA ALA A 150 35.32 -17.63 24.96
C ALA A 150 36.52 -17.07 25.74
N GLN A 151 36.77 -15.76 25.67
CA GLN A 151 37.83 -15.11 26.43
C GLN A 151 37.62 -15.23 27.96
N ALA A 152 36.38 -15.07 28.43
CA ALA A 152 36.06 -15.25 29.85
C ALA A 152 36.28 -16.70 30.31
N THR A 153 35.99 -17.68 29.45
CA THR A 153 36.23 -19.11 29.73
C THR A 153 37.73 -19.42 29.76
N GLU A 154 38.51 -18.83 28.86
CA GLU A 154 39.96 -18.96 28.82
C GLU A 154 40.60 -18.32 30.07
N ALA A 155 40.14 -17.13 30.46
CA ALA A 155 40.56 -16.47 31.71
C ALA A 155 40.21 -17.31 32.96
N ALA A 156 39.02 -17.91 33.01
CA ALA A 156 38.62 -18.81 34.09
C ALA A 156 39.52 -20.06 34.18
N SER A 157 39.91 -20.63 33.03
CA SER A 157 40.82 -21.77 32.98
C SER A 157 42.23 -21.41 33.44
N ALA A 158 42.73 -20.23 33.06
CA ALA A 158 44.01 -19.71 33.52
C ALA A 158 44.02 -19.44 35.04
N LEU A 159 42.88 -19.02 35.61
CA LEU A 159 42.72 -18.88 37.06
C LEU A 159 42.79 -20.23 37.78
N ASP A 160 42.18 -21.30 37.24
CA ASP A 160 42.27 -22.65 37.80
C ASP A 160 43.72 -23.19 37.74
N GLU A 161 44.46 -22.91 36.67
CA GLU A 161 45.88 -23.27 36.56
C GLU A 161 46.74 -22.50 37.58
N MET A 162 46.51 -21.19 37.75
CA MET A 162 47.19 -20.39 38.77
C MET A 162 46.86 -20.87 40.18
N ALA A 163 45.60 -21.19 40.48
CA ALA A 163 45.19 -21.73 41.77
C ALA A 163 45.91 -23.07 42.06
N THR A 164 46.09 -23.90 41.04
CA THR A 164 46.86 -25.16 41.13
C THR A 164 48.34 -24.89 41.40
N GLN A 165 48.99 -23.99 40.64
CA GLN A 165 50.37 -23.59 40.89
C GLN A 165 50.55 -22.98 42.28
N GLN A 166 49.55 -22.23 42.76
CA GLN A 166 49.56 -21.62 44.07
C GLN A 166 49.44 -22.65 45.19
N ALA A 167 48.65 -23.71 44.99
CA ALA A 167 48.59 -24.85 45.90
C ALA A 167 49.95 -25.58 45.97
N GLU A 168 50.66 -25.72 44.84
CA GLU A 168 52.02 -26.25 44.80
C GLU A 168 53.02 -25.33 45.52
N VAL A 169 52.93 -24.00 45.31
CA VAL A 169 53.75 -23.01 46.03
C VAL A 169 53.46 -23.05 47.53
N GLN A 170 52.21 -23.21 47.96
CA GLN A 170 51.86 -23.39 49.38
C GLN A 170 52.44 -24.68 49.94
N ALA A 171 52.41 -25.79 49.19
CA ALA A 171 53.03 -27.04 49.60
C ALA A 171 54.56 -26.90 49.77
N VAL A 172 55.22 -26.23 48.82
CA VAL A 172 56.66 -25.91 48.89
C VAL A 172 56.96 -24.93 50.03
N ALA A 173 56.12 -23.91 50.23
CA ALA A 173 56.27 -22.95 51.31
C ALA A 173 56.03 -23.59 52.68
N THR A 174 55.15 -24.59 52.78
CA THR A 174 54.95 -25.39 54.01
C THR A 174 56.19 -26.25 54.27
N ALA A 175 56.76 -26.88 53.24
CA ALA A 175 58.03 -27.58 53.34
C ALA A 175 59.22 -26.66 53.71
N ASN A 176 59.19 -25.40 53.28
CA ASN A 176 60.16 -24.35 53.66
C ASN A 176 59.82 -23.67 55.00
N ALA A 177 58.58 -23.74 55.47
CA ALA A 177 58.16 -23.24 56.78
C ALA A 177 58.78 -24.07 57.91
N ASP A 178 58.95 -25.38 57.66
CA ASP A 178 59.76 -26.27 58.48
C ASP A 178 61.24 -25.81 58.57
N SER A 179 61.69 -24.87 57.71
CA SER A 179 63.00 -24.23 57.77
C SER A 179 63.03 -22.80 58.37
N GLY A 180 61.89 -22.25 58.82
CA GLY A 180 61.87 -21.29 59.94
C GLY A 180 61.74 -19.77 59.74
N ALA A 181 61.32 -19.18 58.61
CA ALA A 181 61.07 -17.71 58.58
C ALA A 181 60.02 -17.15 57.61
N ASN A 182 59.52 -17.90 56.60
CA ASN A 182 58.80 -17.28 55.46
C ASN A 182 57.29 -17.61 55.35
N ALA A 183 56.73 -18.39 56.28
CA ALA A 183 55.39 -19.00 56.12
C ALA A 183 54.22 -18.01 56.17
N GLN A 184 54.27 -17.01 57.05
CA GLN A 184 53.16 -16.08 57.26
C GLN A 184 52.98 -15.09 56.10
N ALA A 185 54.08 -14.61 55.50
CA ALA A 185 54.02 -13.74 54.33
C ALA A 185 53.43 -14.47 53.11
N THR A 186 53.77 -15.75 52.92
CA THR A 186 53.20 -16.56 51.83
C THR A 186 51.71 -16.83 52.01
N VAL A 187 51.24 -17.09 53.24
CA VAL A 187 49.80 -17.29 53.51
C VAL A 187 49.00 -16.02 53.23
N VAL A 188 49.51 -14.85 53.66
CA VAL A 188 48.85 -13.56 53.41
C VAL A 188 48.83 -13.24 51.91
N ALA A 189 49.92 -13.48 51.18
CA ALA A 189 49.96 -13.30 49.73
C ALA A 189 48.97 -14.23 49.00
N ALA A 190 48.88 -15.49 49.41
CA ALA A 190 47.95 -16.44 48.82
C ALA A 190 46.48 -16.09 49.11
N GLN A 191 46.16 -15.64 50.33
CA GLN A 191 44.81 -15.15 50.67
C GLN A 191 44.42 -13.92 49.87
N SER A 192 45.36 -12.99 49.64
CA SER A 192 45.09 -11.80 48.84
C SER A 192 44.83 -12.15 47.37
N GLN A 193 45.58 -13.09 46.80
CA GLN A 193 45.35 -13.60 45.44
C GLN A 193 44.02 -14.36 45.31
N LEU A 194 43.61 -15.13 46.32
CA LEU A 194 42.30 -15.79 46.34
C LEU A 194 41.16 -14.76 46.32
N ALA A 195 41.24 -13.72 47.16
CA ALA A 195 40.25 -12.65 47.19
C ALA A 195 40.15 -11.92 45.83
N THR A 196 41.28 -11.66 45.17
CA THR A 196 41.31 -11.09 43.81
C THR A 196 40.67 -12.03 42.79
N SER A 197 40.96 -13.33 42.84
CA SER A 197 40.36 -14.32 41.94
C SER A 197 38.84 -14.39 42.11
N GLU A 198 38.35 -14.39 43.35
CA GLU A 198 36.91 -14.39 43.63
C GLU A 198 36.23 -13.13 43.11
N ALA A 199 36.85 -11.95 43.28
CA ALA A 199 36.34 -10.69 42.74
C ALA A 199 36.26 -10.71 41.19
N ASN A 200 37.29 -11.22 40.53
CA ASN A 200 37.33 -11.32 39.06
C ASN A 200 36.25 -12.29 38.53
N ALA A 201 36.08 -13.45 39.17
CA ALA A 201 35.04 -14.41 38.79
C ALA A 201 33.63 -13.83 38.97
N GLN A 202 33.43 -13.01 40.01
CA GLN A 202 32.14 -12.38 40.28
C GLN A 202 31.84 -11.26 39.27
N SER A 203 32.85 -10.49 38.87
CA SER A 203 32.74 -9.49 37.81
C SER A 203 32.42 -10.13 36.44
N ALA A 204 33.12 -11.22 36.08
CA ALA A 204 32.85 -11.96 34.84
C ALA A 204 31.42 -12.53 34.78
N ARG A 205 30.90 -13.04 35.90
CA ARG A 205 29.50 -13.49 35.99
C ARG A 205 28.52 -12.34 35.78
N ALA A 206 28.75 -11.18 36.40
CA ALA A 206 27.89 -10.01 36.20
C ALA A 206 27.85 -9.56 34.73
N THR A 207 29.00 -9.56 34.04
CA THR A 207 29.06 -9.24 32.60
C THR A 207 28.33 -10.28 31.74
N SER A 208 28.46 -11.56 32.06
CA SER A 208 27.75 -12.65 31.36
C SER A 208 26.22 -12.53 31.53
N ASP A 209 25.75 -12.22 32.74
CA ASP A 209 24.34 -12.04 33.04
C ASP A 209 23.77 -10.81 32.30
N ALA A 210 24.50 -9.69 32.33
CA ALA A 210 24.13 -8.48 31.59
C ALA A 210 24.04 -8.72 30.08
N SER A 211 24.98 -9.49 29.52
CA SER A 211 24.97 -9.83 28.09
C SER A 211 23.82 -10.76 27.71
N SER A 212 23.51 -11.73 28.57
CA SER A 212 22.37 -12.64 28.37
C SER A 212 21.04 -11.88 28.41
N GLN A 213 20.92 -10.89 29.30
CA GLN A 213 19.76 -9.99 29.37
C GLN A 213 19.64 -9.12 28.11
N ALA A 214 20.76 -8.57 27.61
CA ALA A 214 20.78 -7.77 26.39
C ALA A 214 20.35 -8.59 25.17
N LEU A 215 20.81 -9.84 25.05
CA LEU A 215 20.40 -10.75 23.99
C LEU A 215 18.89 -11.06 24.04
N ALA A 216 18.36 -11.36 25.23
CA ALA A 216 16.92 -11.60 25.40
C ALA A 216 16.08 -10.38 24.98
N ASN A 217 16.53 -9.16 25.32
CA ASN A 217 15.85 -7.92 24.93
C ASN A 217 15.92 -7.68 23.40
N ALA A 218 17.08 -7.92 22.78
CA ALA A 218 17.25 -7.82 21.33
C ALA A 218 16.34 -8.81 20.59
N GLN A 219 16.24 -10.03 21.09
CA GLN A 219 15.43 -11.09 20.50
C GLN A 219 13.93 -10.77 20.61
N ALA A 220 13.48 -10.28 21.77
CA ALA A 220 12.11 -9.78 21.94
C ALA A 220 11.77 -8.60 21.00
N THR A 221 12.76 -7.74 20.72
CA THR A 221 12.61 -6.62 19.78
C THR A 221 12.49 -7.11 18.34
N SER A 222 13.34 -8.06 17.94
CA SER A 222 13.26 -8.71 16.63
C SER A 222 11.92 -9.40 16.41
N ASP A 223 11.39 -10.10 17.40
CA ASP A 223 10.09 -10.77 17.32
C ASP A 223 8.95 -9.75 17.15
N ALA A 224 8.99 -8.64 17.89
CA ALA A 224 8.02 -7.55 17.74
C ALA A 224 8.07 -6.90 16.34
N SER A 225 9.28 -6.69 15.78
CA SER A 225 9.45 -6.18 14.42
C SER A 225 8.91 -7.16 13.36
N ASN A 226 9.16 -8.46 13.52
CA ASN A 226 8.62 -9.48 12.61
C ASN A 226 7.09 -9.52 12.64
N GLN A 227 6.49 -9.33 13.82
CA GLN A 227 5.03 -9.25 13.94
C GLN A 227 4.46 -8.02 13.21
N LEU A 228 5.09 -6.85 13.38
CA LEU A 228 4.67 -5.62 12.68
C LEU A 228 4.70 -5.77 11.16
N ILE A 229 5.69 -6.50 10.63
CA ILE A 229 5.81 -6.75 9.18
C ILE A 229 4.72 -7.68 8.69
N ALA A 230 4.42 -8.75 9.44
CA ALA A 230 3.32 -9.64 9.10
C ALA A 230 1.99 -8.88 9.05
N ASP A 231 1.76 -7.99 10.02
CA ASP A 231 0.57 -7.15 10.08
C ASP A 231 0.51 -6.14 8.92
N ALA A 232 1.65 -5.53 8.54
CA ALA A 232 1.75 -4.62 7.40
C ALA A 232 1.51 -5.34 6.05
N GLN A 233 2.05 -6.54 5.87
CA GLN A 233 1.82 -7.38 4.69
C GLN A 233 0.34 -7.78 4.58
N ALA A 234 -0.29 -8.17 5.69
CA ALA A 234 -1.72 -8.48 5.72
C ALA A 234 -2.58 -7.25 5.35
N THR A 235 -2.21 -6.07 5.85
CA THR A 235 -2.89 -4.81 5.51
C THR A 235 -2.74 -4.47 4.04
N SER A 236 -1.54 -4.59 3.47
CA SER A 236 -1.28 -4.33 2.04
C SER A 236 -2.09 -5.27 1.14
N ALA A 237 -2.19 -6.56 1.48
CA ALA A 237 -2.99 -7.53 0.75
C ALA A 237 -4.50 -7.18 0.80
N ALA A 238 -5.00 -6.75 1.97
CA ALA A 238 -6.39 -6.30 2.11
C ALA A 238 -6.67 -5.06 1.24
N SER A 239 -5.77 -4.08 1.22
CA SER A 239 -5.88 -2.89 0.35
C SER A 239 -5.85 -3.27 -1.14
N GLY A 240 -5.00 -4.22 -1.53
CA GLY A 240 -4.95 -4.72 -2.91
C GLY A 240 -6.29 -5.34 -3.36
N GLN A 241 -6.96 -6.08 -2.48
CA GLN A 241 -8.29 -6.63 -2.76
C GLN A 241 -9.34 -5.52 -2.90
N GLN A 242 -9.32 -4.52 -2.02
CA GLN A 242 -10.25 -3.37 -2.11
C GLN A 242 -10.09 -2.60 -3.43
N ILE A 243 -8.86 -2.41 -3.92
CA ILE A 243 -8.59 -1.78 -5.22
C ILE A 243 -9.18 -2.61 -6.37
N ALA A 244 -9.00 -3.93 -6.34
CA ALA A 244 -9.56 -4.81 -7.38
C ALA A 244 -11.10 -4.75 -7.42
N ASP A 245 -11.74 -4.74 -6.25
CA ASP A 245 -13.21 -4.63 -6.13
C ASP A 245 -13.72 -3.27 -6.64
N ALA A 246 -13.00 -2.18 -6.33
CA ALA A 246 -13.31 -0.84 -6.82
C ALA A 246 -13.19 -0.74 -8.36
N GLN A 247 -12.14 -1.33 -8.94
CA GLN A 247 -11.95 -1.38 -10.39
C GLN A 247 -13.09 -2.14 -11.10
N ALA A 248 -13.53 -3.26 -10.53
CA ALA A 248 -14.67 -4.02 -11.06
C ALA A 248 -15.98 -3.20 -11.02
N THR A 249 -16.22 -2.47 -9.93
CA THR A 249 -17.39 -1.58 -9.77
C THR A 249 -17.38 -0.43 -10.79
N SER A 250 -16.20 0.15 -11.03
CA SER A 250 -16.01 1.22 -12.02
C SER A 250 -16.34 0.74 -13.44
N ALA A 251 -15.83 -0.44 -13.83
CA ALA A 251 -16.10 -1.03 -15.14
C ALA A 251 -17.60 -1.31 -15.36
N ALA A 252 -18.28 -1.84 -14.33
CA ALA A 252 -19.73 -2.05 -14.37
C ALA A 252 -20.52 -0.73 -14.53
N SER A 253 -20.06 0.34 -13.88
CA SER A 253 -20.68 1.67 -13.98
C SER A 253 -20.49 2.28 -15.37
N SER A 254 -19.29 2.15 -15.97
CA SER A 254 -19.04 2.61 -17.35
C SER A 254 -19.94 1.91 -18.36
N GLN A 255 -20.21 0.60 -18.18
CA GLN A 255 -21.14 -0.13 -19.04
C GLN A 255 -22.58 0.39 -18.92
N LEU A 256 -23.06 0.64 -17.70
CA LEU A 256 -24.41 1.21 -17.48
C LEU A 256 -24.58 2.57 -18.15
N VAL A 257 -23.55 3.41 -18.15
CA VAL A 257 -23.57 4.71 -18.85
C VAL A 257 -23.69 4.51 -20.35
N ALA A 258 -22.90 3.60 -20.95
CA ALA A 258 -22.99 3.30 -22.37
C ALA A 258 -24.37 2.76 -22.78
N ASP A 259 -24.95 1.89 -21.97
CA ASP A 259 -26.29 1.33 -22.22
C ASP A 259 -27.38 2.42 -22.10
N ALA A 260 -27.24 3.35 -21.15
CA ALA A 260 -28.14 4.48 -20.99
C ALA A 260 -28.05 5.48 -22.17
N GLU A 261 -26.83 5.77 -22.66
CA GLU A 261 -26.62 6.61 -23.84
C GLU A 261 -27.23 5.99 -25.09
N ALA A 262 -27.06 4.67 -25.29
CA ALA A 262 -27.69 3.95 -26.39
C ALA A 262 -29.22 4.01 -26.32
N SER A 263 -29.78 3.85 -25.12
CA SER A 263 -31.23 3.96 -24.88
C SER A 263 -31.76 5.37 -25.16
N ALA A 264 -31.03 6.40 -24.74
CA ALA A 264 -31.38 7.79 -24.98
C ALA A 264 -31.33 8.15 -26.47
N ALA A 265 -30.34 7.63 -27.21
CA ALA A 265 -30.25 7.81 -28.66
C ALA A 265 -31.44 7.15 -29.38
N ALA A 266 -31.80 5.92 -29.01
CA ALA A 266 -32.95 5.23 -29.56
C ALA A 266 -34.28 5.96 -29.28
N LEU A 267 -34.45 6.50 -28.06
CA LEU A 267 -35.62 7.30 -27.72
C LEU A 267 -35.67 8.61 -28.50
N SER A 268 -34.54 9.29 -28.69
CA SER A 268 -34.44 10.53 -29.47
C SER A 268 -34.85 10.30 -30.93
N GLU A 269 -34.42 9.19 -31.54
CA GLU A 269 -34.84 8.79 -32.88
C GLU A 269 -36.35 8.53 -32.93
N GLN A 270 -36.89 7.81 -31.94
CA GLN A 270 -38.33 7.56 -31.85
C GLN A 270 -39.16 8.83 -31.64
N VAL A 271 -38.68 9.80 -30.85
CA VAL A 271 -39.34 11.09 -30.66
C VAL A 271 -39.29 11.92 -31.95
N GLN A 272 -38.21 11.87 -32.72
CA GLN A 272 -38.14 12.57 -34.01
C GLN A 272 -39.12 11.99 -35.04
N LEU A 273 -39.28 10.66 -35.05
CA LEU A 273 -40.26 10.00 -35.93
C LEU A 273 -41.72 10.29 -35.53
N ASN A 274 -41.97 10.50 -34.23
CA ASN A 274 -43.32 10.74 -33.68
C ASN A 274 -43.62 12.21 -33.35
N SER A 275 -42.71 13.14 -33.65
CA SER A 275 -42.94 14.57 -33.47
C SER A 275 -43.84 15.08 -34.59
N LEU A 276 -44.86 15.87 -34.25
CA LEU A 276 -45.73 16.51 -35.24
C LEU A 276 -45.08 17.79 -35.77
N ASN A 277 -45.27 18.04 -37.07
CA ASN A 277 -44.99 19.33 -37.67
C ASN A 277 -46.04 20.33 -37.14
N PRO A 278 -45.63 21.44 -36.50
CA PRO A 278 -46.56 22.40 -35.95
C PRO A 278 -47.31 23.20 -37.02
N ASN A 279 -46.87 23.15 -38.28
CA ASN A 279 -47.55 23.78 -39.40
C ASN A 279 -48.52 22.76 -40.01
N SER A 280 -49.82 23.03 -39.89
CA SER A 280 -50.84 22.25 -40.58
C SER A 280 -50.81 22.54 -42.08
N VAL A 281 -51.27 21.56 -42.86
CA VAL A 281 -51.65 21.77 -44.26
C VAL A 281 -53.17 21.77 -44.35
N GLU A 282 -53.73 22.72 -45.07
CA GLU A 282 -55.17 22.87 -45.26
C GLU A 282 -55.55 22.27 -46.60
N GLU A 283 -56.43 21.27 -46.57
CA GLU A 283 -57.03 20.65 -47.75
C GLU A 283 -58.54 20.87 -47.72
N ILE A 284 -59.16 21.02 -48.88
CA ILE A 284 -60.59 21.28 -49.00
C ILE A 284 -61.19 20.25 -49.95
N ILE A 285 -62.22 19.55 -49.49
CA ILE A 285 -63.01 18.63 -50.32
C ILE A 285 -64.46 19.11 -50.40
N GLN A 286 -65.11 18.78 -51.51
CA GLN A 286 -66.53 19.08 -51.70
C GLN A 286 -67.32 17.78 -51.76
N VAL A 287 -68.24 17.59 -50.80
CA VAL A 287 -69.03 16.36 -50.70
C VAL A 287 -70.53 16.64 -50.67
N SER A 288 -71.33 15.60 -50.95
CA SER A 288 -72.78 15.66 -50.82
C SER A 288 -73.18 15.51 -49.35
N LEU A 289 -73.44 16.62 -48.65
CA LEU A 289 -73.81 16.62 -47.22
C LEU A 289 -74.91 15.59 -46.90
N GLY A 290 -76.02 15.62 -47.65
CA GLY A 290 -77.15 14.73 -47.42
C GLY A 290 -76.88 13.28 -47.83
N GLY A 291 -76.04 13.06 -48.85
CA GLY A 291 -75.65 11.73 -49.30
C GLY A 291 -74.73 11.03 -48.30
N VAL A 292 -73.63 11.68 -47.91
CA VAL A 292 -72.65 11.13 -46.96
C VAL A 292 -73.27 10.90 -45.59
N THR A 293 -73.98 11.89 -45.03
CA THR A 293 -74.65 11.74 -43.72
C THR A 293 -75.84 10.78 -43.75
N GLY A 294 -76.41 10.54 -44.94
CA GLY A 294 -77.51 9.61 -45.16
C GLY A 294 -77.07 8.17 -45.42
N GLY A 295 -75.76 7.91 -45.57
CA GLY A 295 -75.23 6.59 -45.91
C GLY A 295 -75.48 6.17 -47.37
N ASP A 296 -75.61 7.14 -48.28
CA ASP A 296 -75.75 6.87 -49.71
C ASP A 296 -74.41 6.41 -50.30
N GLY A 297 -74.37 5.21 -50.86
CA GLY A 297 -73.13 4.57 -51.31
C GLY A 297 -72.40 5.37 -52.39
N ASP A 298 -73.12 5.88 -53.39
CA ASP A 298 -72.54 6.67 -54.48
C ASP A 298 -71.92 7.97 -53.92
N ALA A 299 -72.60 8.64 -52.98
CA ALA A 299 -72.08 9.84 -52.32
C ALA A 299 -70.88 9.57 -51.40
N ILE A 300 -70.79 8.38 -50.80
CA ILE A 300 -69.63 7.95 -50.01
C ILE A 300 -68.44 7.67 -50.94
N ASP A 301 -68.66 6.95 -52.03
CA ASP A 301 -67.62 6.65 -53.02
C ASP A 301 -67.04 7.94 -53.63
N ASP A 302 -67.91 8.92 -53.95
CA ASP A 302 -67.49 10.24 -54.40
C ASP A 302 -66.66 10.97 -53.33
N ALA A 303 -67.04 10.89 -52.04
CA ALA A 303 -66.29 11.48 -50.94
C ALA A 303 -64.91 10.82 -50.75
N ILE A 304 -64.83 9.49 -50.90
CA ILE A 304 -63.56 8.75 -50.87
C ILE A 304 -62.68 9.17 -52.04
N ALA A 305 -63.24 9.34 -53.25
CA ALA A 305 -62.46 9.78 -54.42
C ALA A 305 -61.91 11.20 -54.25
N GLU A 306 -62.67 12.12 -53.66
CA GLU A 306 -62.18 13.46 -53.31
C GLU A 306 -61.08 13.40 -52.24
N LEU A 307 -61.27 12.58 -51.19
CA LEU A 307 -60.24 12.34 -50.17
C LEU A 307 -58.97 11.74 -50.76
N ASP A 308 -59.08 10.75 -51.63
CA ASP A 308 -57.95 10.13 -52.33
C ASP A 308 -57.19 11.16 -53.16
N SER A 309 -57.91 12.02 -53.88
CA SER A 309 -57.29 13.07 -54.69
C SER A 309 -56.50 14.08 -53.85
N VAL A 310 -57.02 14.50 -52.68
CA VAL A 310 -56.32 15.49 -51.83
C VAL A 310 -55.26 14.84 -50.95
N LEU A 311 -55.42 13.57 -50.58
CA LEU A 311 -54.49 12.85 -49.71
C LEU A 311 -53.37 12.13 -50.48
N ALA A 312 -53.53 11.86 -51.78
CA ALA A 312 -52.55 11.17 -52.62
C ALA A 312 -51.11 11.71 -52.49
N PRO A 313 -50.86 13.03 -52.47
CA PRO A 313 -49.51 13.57 -52.25
C PRO A 313 -48.86 13.08 -50.95
N TYR A 314 -49.64 12.83 -49.90
CA TYR A 314 -49.14 12.35 -48.61
C TYR A 314 -49.01 10.83 -48.57
N ILE A 315 -49.86 10.10 -49.29
CA ILE A 315 -49.79 8.64 -49.43
C ILE A 315 -48.52 8.25 -50.18
N ASP A 316 -48.26 8.92 -51.30
CA ASP A 316 -47.07 8.71 -52.12
C ASP A 316 -45.81 9.41 -51.56
N GLY A 317 -46.00 10.26 -50.54
CA GLY A 317 -44.97 11.04 -49.89
C GLY A 317 -44.06 10.22 -48.97
N GLN A 318 -42.82 10.68 -48.77
CA GLN A 318 -41.91 10.02 -47.83
C GLN A 318 -42.17 10.50 -46.40
N ASN A 319 -42.32 9.55 -45.48
CA ASN A 319 -42.47 9.78 -44.04
C ASN A 319 -43.68 10.66 -43.66
N CYS A 320 -44.75 10.61 -44.46
CA CYS A 320 -45.99 11.32 -44.18
C CYS A 320 -46.94 10.46 -43.37
N ARG A 321 -47.19 10.85 -42.12
CA ARG A 321 -48.20 10.25 -41.24
C ARG A 321 -49.10 11.34 -40.68
N LEU A 322 -50.40 11.12 -40.68
CA LEU A 322 -51.40 11.98 -40.06
C LEU A 322 -51.41 11.73 -38.56
N GLY A 323 -50.84 12.65 -37.78
CA GLY A 323 -50.93 12.53 -36.33
C GLY A 323 -52.21 13.11 -35.75
N PHE A 324 -52.72 14.18 -36.34
CA PHE A 324 -53.95 14.82 -35.91
C PHE A 324 -54.63 15.55 -37.07
N VAL A 325 -55.97 15.53 -37.13
CA VAL A 325 -56.74 16.24 -38.16
C VAL A 325 -57.88 17.05 -37.55
N LEU A 326 -57.95 18.33 -37.91
CA LEU A 326 -59.15 19.14 -37.66
C LEU A 326 -60.06 19.06 -38.88
N ILE A 327 -61.31 18.64 -38.68
CA ILE A 327 -62.28 18.44 -39.77
C ILE A 327 -63.42 19.43 -39.61
N SER A 328 -63.42 20.47 -40.42
CA SER A 328 -64.41 21.55 -40.35
C SER A 328 -65.40 21.47 -41.50
N SER A 329 -66.67 21.20 -41.22
CA SER A 329 -67.71 21.05 -42.26
C SER A 329 -68.66 22.25 -42.32
N ARG A 330 -69.00 22.69 -43.54
CA ARG A 330 -70.03 23.71 -43.79
C ARG A 330 -71.40 23.06 -44.00
N ALA A 331 -72.38 23.45 -43.20
CA ALA A 331 -73.74 22.90 -43.27
C ALA A 331 -74.78 23.97 -42.93
N ASN A 332 -76.07 23.68 -43.19
CA ASN A 332 -77.15 24.57 -42.79
C ASN A 332 -77.37 24.57 -41.27
N GLU A 333 -77.14 23.43 -40.63
CA GLU A 333 -77.31 23.24 -39.19
C GLU A 333 -76.03 22.69 -38.53
N LEU A 334 -75.81 23.05 -37.27
CA LEU A 334 -74.62 22.62 -36.51
C LEU A 334 -74.52 21.09 -36.42
N GLY A 335 -75.64 20.41 -36.14
CA GLY A 335 -75.67 18.95 -36.00
C GLY A 335 -75.34 18.22 -37.31
N GLN A 336 -75.78 18.76 -38.45
CA GLN A 336 -75.45 18.23 -39.78
C GLN A 336 -73.96 18.38 -40.08
N GLY A 337 -73.36 19.52 -39.74
CA GLY A 337 -71.92 19.74 -39.94
C GLY A 337 -71.06 18.80 -39.09
N VAL A 338 -71.38 18.60 -37.80
CA VAL A 338 -70.63 17.66 -36.94
C VAL A 338 -70.79 16.22 -37.42
N THR A 339 -72.00 15.83 -37.85
CA THR A 339 -72.26 14.49 -38.40
C THR A 339 -71.44 14.27 -39.67
N LEU A 340 -71.37 15.27 -40.56
CA LEU A 340 -70.55 15.19 -41.76
C LEU A 340 -69.05 15.06 -41.41
N SER A 341 -68.54 15.91 -40.52
CA SER A 341 -67.13 15.83 -40.09
C SER A 341 -66.78 14.47 -39.49
N ASN A 342 -67.67 13.88 -38.69
CA ASN A 342 -67.45 12.54 -38.14
C ASN A 342 -67.48 11.45 -39.22
N ALA A 343 -68.38 11.55 -40.19
CA ALA A 343 -68.43 10.61 -41.30
C ALA A 343 -67.14 10.68 -42.14
N ILE A 344 -66.63 11.89 -42.39
CA ILE A 344 -65.32 12.07 -43.06
C ILE A 344 -64.18 11.50 -42.20
N ALA A 345 -64.20 11.68 -40.88
CA ALA A 345 -63.20 11.10 -39.99
C ALA A 345 -63.18 9.56 -40.07
N GLU A 346 -64.36 8.93 -40.11
CA GLU A 346 -64.52 7.48 -40.24
C GLU A 346 -64.01 6.98 -41.60
N LEU A 347 -64.33 7.68 -42.69
CA LEU A 347 -63.79 7.37 -44.02
C LEU A 347 -62.26 7.49 -44.08
N ILE A 348 -61.68 8.53 -43.47
CA ILE A 348 -60.22 8.66 -43.37
C ILE A 348 -59.63 7.48 -42.58
N ASN A 349 -60.27 7.09 -41.49
CA ASN A 349 -59.81 6.00 -40.64
C ASN A 349 -59.83 4.64 -41.35
N ASP A 350 -60.88 4.37 -42.12
CA ASP A 350 -61.12 3.07 -42.73
C ASP A 350 -60.35 2.91 -44.06
N GLU A 351 -60.40 3.92 -44.93
CA GLU A 351 -59.84 3.83 -46.28
C GLU A 351 -58.37 4.29 -46.35
N PHE A 352 -57.94 5.17 -45.43
CA PHE A 352 -56.60 5.78 -45.46
C PHE A 352 -55.76 5.40 -44.25
N SER A 353 -55.97 4.19 -43.72
CA SER A 353 -55.28 3.66 -42.54
C SER A 353 -53.73 3.63 -42.66
N GLU A 354 -53.20 3.62 -43.89
CA GLU A 354 -51.76 3.68 -44.13
C GLU A 354 -51.13 5.04 -43.78
N LEU A 355 -51.91 6.12 -43.79
CA LEU A 355 -51.49 7.44 -43.33
C LEU A 355 -51.50 7.56 -41.81
N LEU A 356 -52.18 6.66 -41.10
CA LEU A 356 -52.27 6.72 -39.65
C LEU A 356 -51.01 6.20 -38.97
N PRO A 357 -50.66 6.70 -37.77
CA PRO A 357 -49.55 6.18 -37.00
C PRO A 357 -49.78 4.71 -36.64
N GLU A 358 -48.74 3.89 -36.80
CA GLU A 358 -48.77 2.52 -36.31
C GLU A 358 -48.90 2.54 -34.78
N PRO A 359 -49.91 1.88 -34.21
CA PRO A 359 -50.06 1.85 -32.78
C PRO A 359 -48.96 1.00 -32.14
N ALA A 360 -48.50 1.44 -30.97
CA ALA A 360 -47.74 0.57 -30.10
C ALA A 360 -48.65 -0.58 -29.64
N GLU A 361 -48.27 -1.82 -29.93
CA GLU A 361 -48.91 -3.05 -29.43
C GLU A 361 -50.16 -3.56 -30.18
N GLY A 362 -50.17 -3.52 -31.52
CA GLY A 362 -51.07 -4.37 -32.32
C GLY A 362 -52.56 -4.05 -32.24
N SER A 363 -52.92 -2.86 -31.75
CA SER A 363 -54.27 -2.31 -31.94
C SER A 363 -54.48 -1.86 -33.39
N THR A 364 -55.73 -1.54 -33.74
CA THR A 364 -56.02 -0.88 -35.01
C THR A 364 -55.56 0.57 -34.95
N PRO A 365 -54.94 1.12 -36.00
CA PRO A 365 -54.70 2.56 -36.11
C PRO A 365 -56.03 3.31 -35.92
N GLU A 366 -56.00 4.41 -35.17
CA GLU A 366 -57.16 5.27 -34.95
C GLU A 366 -56.78 6.71 -35.27
N LEU A 367 -57.57 7.36 -36.12
CA LEU A 367 -57.41 8.77 -36.44
C LEU A 367 -57.74 9.64 -35.22
N ALA A 368 -56.73 10.35 -34.71
CA ALA A 368 -56.99 11.44 -33.78
C ALA A 368 -57.56 12.64 -34.54
N SER A 369 -58.86 12.91 -34.37
CA SER A 369 -59.54 14.02 -35.05
C SER A 369 -60.41 14.86 -34.14
N VAL A 370 -60.67 16.11 -34.56
CA VAL A 370 -61.67 17.00 -33.95
C VAL A 370 -62.61 17.52 -35.04
N SER A 371 -63.89 17.25 -34.85
CA SER A 371 -64.96 17.69 -35.73
C SER A 371 -65.49 19.07 -35.36
N ILE A 372 -65.46 19.99 -36.31
CA ILE A 372 -65.93 21.38 -36.20
C ILE A 372 -67.00 21.60 -37.27
N ALA A 373 -68.00 22.44 -36.97
CA ALA A 373 -69.08 22.75 -37.90
C ALA A 373 -69.27 24.27 -38.04
N TYR A 374 -69.43 24.73 -39.29
CA TYR A 374 -69.71 26.13 -39.63
C TYR A 374 -71.14 26.29 -40.17
N PRO A 375 -72.15 26.47 -39.29
CA PRO A 375 -73.55 26.53 -39.70
C PRO A 375 -73.86 27.81 -40.49
N GLY A 376 -74.73 27.69 -41.50
CA GLY A 376 -75.21 28.82 -42.30
C GLY A 376 -74.14 29.41 -43.23
N THR A 377 -73.12 28.63 -43.58
CA THR A 377 -72.06 29.02 -44.51
C THR A 377 -72.18 28.25 -45.82
N GLU A 378 -71.88 28.91 -46.94
CA GLU A 378 -71.80 28.29 -48.27
C GLU A 378 -70.32 28.13 -48.69
N PRO A 379 -69.98 27.13 -49.51
CA PRO A 379 -70.88 26.10 -50.06
C PRO A 379 -71.21 25.00 -49.03
N VAL A 380 -72.46 24.54 -49.02
CA VAL A 380 -72.90 23.44 -48.15
C VAL A 380 -72.24 22.14 -48.62
N GLY A 381 -71.70 21.37 -47.67
CA GLY A 381 -70.97 20.13 -47.97
C GLY A 381 -69.48 20.34 -48.28
N GLU A 382 -68.96 21.56 -48.18
CA GLU A 382 -67.52 21.79 -48.15
C GLU A 382 -66.95 21.34 -46.80
N VAL A 383 -65.86 20.58 -46.86
CA VAL A 383 -65.14 20.10 -45.67
C VAL A 383 -63.68 20.54 -45.78
N GLU A 384 -63.23 21.29 -44.79
CA GLU A 384 -61.85 21.75 -44.64
C GLU A 384 -61.13 20.80 -43.66
N LEU A 385 -60.01 20.26 -44.11
CA LEU A 385 -59.14 19.35 -43.38
C LEU A 385 -57.85 20.08 -43.05
N GLN A 386 -57.58 20.32 -41.76
CA GLN A 386 -56.26 20.79 -41.33
C GLN A 386 -55.45 19.60 -40.84
N LEU A 387 -54.51 19.18 -41.68
CA LEU A 387 -53.67 18.00 -41.49
C LEU A 387 -52.41 18.37 -40.70
N PHE A 388 -52.23 17.77 -39.51
CA PHE A 388 -50.99 17.86 -38.74
C PHE A 388 -50.18 16.59 -38.95
N LEU A 389 -49.17 16.71 -39.80
CA LEU A 389 -48.35 15.59 -40.27
C LEU A 389 -47.14 15.37 -39.36
N SER A 390 -46.56 14.16 -39.40
CA SER A 390 -45.25 13.87 -38.83
C SER A 390 -44.17 14.84 -39.33
N SER A 391 -43.25 15.23 -38.46
CA SER A 391 -42.11 16.05 -38.83
C SER A 391 -41.23 15.30 -39.84
N GLY A 392 -40.90 15.95 -40.94
CA GLY A 392 -40.15 15.34 -42.05
C GLY A 392 -41.00 14.75 -43.16
N CYS A 393 -42.33 14.85 -43.09
CA CYS A 393 -43.21 14.54 -44.21
C CYS A 393 -42.83 15.38 -45.44
N GLN A 394 -42.61 14.70 -46.57
CA GLN A 394 -42.35 15.29 -47.88
C GLN A 394 -43.43 14.81 -48.86
N PRO A 395 -44.48 15.62 -49.08
CA PRO A 395 -45.53 15.26 -50.03
C PRO A 395 -44.95 15.08 -51.44
N ALA A 396 -45.45 14.09 -52.18
CA ALA A 396 -45.16 13.92 -53.59
C ALA A 396 -45.75 15.11 -54.37
N GLY A 397 -44.90 15.84 -55.11
CA GLY A 397 -45.27 17.06 -55.84
C GLY A 397 -45.49 16.87 -57.33
#